data_AF-A0A3E1Y5M4-F1
#
_entry.id   AF-A0A3E1Y5M4-F1
#
_cell.length_a   1.000
_cell.length_b   1.000
_cell.length_c   1.000
_cell.angle_alpha   90.00
_cell.angle_beta   90.00
_cell.angle_gamma   90.00
#
_symmetry.space_group_name_H-M   'P 1'
#
loop_
_entity.id
_entity.type
_entity.pdbx_description
1 polymer ?
#
loop_
_entity_poly.entity_id
_entity_poly.type
_entity_poly.pdbx_seq_one_letter_code
_entity_poly.pdbx_strand_id
1 'polypeptide(L)'
;MLTVITKRKLHVPVDVLIRVADVLLENDITNTITGTDEDEGHITIEVEYEKEQRDAIHEAEDIISDYHENEEDEDDDEDDED
;
A
#
# COMPACT_ATOMS: atom_id res chain seq x y z
N MET A 1 -24.33 -14.20 -12.22
CA MET A 1 -23.38 -13.13 -12.58
C MET A 1 -21.99 -13.68 -12.35
N LEU A 2 -21.04 -13.43 -13.26
CA LEU A 2 -19.64 -13.79 -13.02
C LEU A 2 -18.99 -12.63 -12.29
N THR A 3 -18.78 -12.79 -10.98
CA THR A 3 -18.02 -11.84 -10.19
C THR A 3 -16.56 -11.92 -10.63
N VAL A 4 -16.03 -10.86 -11.24
CA VAL A 4 -14.63 -10.82 -11.66
C VAL A 4 -13.81 -10.34 -10.47
N ILE A 5 -13.30 -11.30 -9.71
CA ILE A 5 -12.43 -11.06 -8.56
C ILE A 5 -11.00 -10.87 -9.09
N THR A 6 -10.41 -9.72 -8.77
CA THR A 6 -9.02 -9.40 -9.06
C THR A 6 -8.19 -9.66 -7.81
N LYS A 7 -7.05 -10.34 -7.96
CA LYS A 7 -6.09 -10.53 -6.87
C LYS A 7 -4.88 -9.65 -7.08
N ARG A 8 -4.39 -9.02 -6.02
CA ARG A 8 -3.16 -8.20 -6.05
C ARG A 8 -2.39 -8.37 -4.76
N LYS A 9 -1.07 -8.22 -4.83
CA LYS A 9 -0.20 -8.18 -3.65
C LYS A 9 0.19 -6.74 -3.37
N LEU A 10 0.06 -6.34 -2.12
CA LEU A 10 0.49 -5.05 -1.58
C LEU A 10 1.64 -5.30 -0.62
N HIS A 11 2.70 -4.50 -0.75
CA HIS A 11 3.81 -4.46 0.20
C HIS A 11 3.56 -3.27 1.10
N VAL A 12 3.10 -3.54 2.32
CA VAL A 12 2.60 -2.51 3.23
C VAL A 12 3.63 -2.27 4.32
N PRO A 13 4.23 -1.07 4.41
CA PRO A 13 5.10 -0.69 5.52
C PRO A 13 4.35 -0.80 6.85
N VAL A 14 5.03 -1.26 7.90
CA VAL A 14 4.42 -1.47 9.23
C VAL A 14 3.84 -0.16 9.79
N ASP A 15 4.48 0.97 9.51
CA ASP A 15 4.09 2.31 9.98
C ASP A 15 2.74 2.78 9.45
N VAL A 16 2.35 2.35 8.24
CA VAL A 16 1.05 2.70 7.62
C VAL A 16 0.05 1.55 7.59
N LEU A 17 0.43 0.37 8.12
CA LEU A 17 -0.39 -0.83 8.12
C LEU A 17 -1.80 -0.61 8.68
N ILE A 18 -1.93 0.14 9.77
CA ILE A 18 -3.24 0.40 10.40
C ILE A 18 -4.14 1.18 9.43
N ARG A 19 -3.61 2.19 8.74
CA ARG A 19 -4.40 3.00 7.79
C ARG A 19 -4.84 2.17 6.60
N VAL A 20 -3.93 1.36 6.05
CA VAL A 20 -4.27 0.44 4.95
C VAL A 20 -5.31 -0.58 5.41
N ALA A 21 -5.17 -1.13 6.62
CA ALA A 21 -6.13 -2.09 7.17
C ALA A 21 -7.53 -1.48 7.36
N ASP A 22 -7.63 -0.21 7.78
CA ASP A 22 -8.91 0.50 7.90
C ASP A 22 -9.62 0.58 6.54
N VAL A 23 -8.91 1.00 5.48
CA VAL A 23 -9.47 1.07 4.11
C VAL A 23 -9.97 -0.30 3.63
N LEU A 24 -9.20 -1.36 3.89
CA LEU A 24 -9.60 -2.73 3.52
C LEU A 24 -10.86 -3.18 4.29
N LEU A 25 -10.97 -2.84 5.57
CA LEU A 25 -12.13 -3.20 6.41
C LEU A 25 -13.39 -2.40 6.03
N GLU A 26 -13.26 -1.10 5.80
CA GLU A 26 -14.40 -0.23 5.44
C GLU A 26 -15.04 -0.61 4.10
N ASN A 27 -14.26 -1.23 3.21
CA ASN A 27 -14.70 -1.64 1.88
C ASN A 27 -14.97 -3.14 1.76
N ASP A 28 -15.00 -3.90 2.87
CA ASP A 28 -15.19 -5.35 2.91
C ASP A 28 -14.24 -6.11 1.94
N ILE A 29 -12.99 -5.64 1.83
CA ILE A 29 -11.98 -6.24 0.95
C ILE A 29 -11.39 -7.48 1.63
N THR A 30 -11.50 -8.61 0.94
CA THR A 30 -10.88 -9.85 1.40
C THR A 30 -9.37 -9.71 1.32
N ASN A 31 -8.69 -9.96 2.43
CA ASN A 31 -7.24 -9.87 2.52
C ASN A 31 -6.63 -11.11 3.18
N THR A 32 -5.37 -11.40 2.85
CA THR A 32 -4.59 -12.51 3.43
C THR A 32 -3.14 -12.09 3.52
N ILE A 33 -2.55 -12.18 4.71
CA ILE A 33 -1.10 -11.99 4.88
C ILE A 33 -0.39 -13.20 4.26
N THR A 34 0.46 -12.95 3.27
CA THR A 34 1.19 -13.99 2.53
C THR A 34 2.67 -14.04 2.82
N GLY A 35 3.21 -12.99 3.44
CA GLY A 35 4.61 -12.91 3.85
C GLY A 35 4.89 -11.67 4.71
N THR A 36 6.06 -11.67 5.32
CA THR A 36 6.60 -10.57 6.14
C THR A 36 8.07 -10.41 5.79
N ASP A 37 8.52 -9.19 5.63
CA ASP A 37 9.92 -8.84 5.42
C ASP A 37 10.39 -7.99 6.61
N GLU A 38 11.18 -8.61 7.49
CA GLU A 38 11.70 -7.94 8.68
C GLU A 38 12.85 -6.98 8.36
N ASP A 39 13.58 -7.22 7.26
CA ASP A 39 14.74 -6.41 6.88
C ASP A 39 14.30 -5.08 6.28
N GLU A 40 13.27 -5.11 5.42
CA GLU A 40 12.68 -3.91 4.80
C GLU A 40 11.48 -3.35 5.58
N GLY A 41 11.06 -4.00 6.68
CA GLY A 41 10.00 -3.48 7.56
C GLY A 41 8.60 -3.44 6.92
N HIS A 42 8.28 -4.37 6.03
CA HIS A 42 7.00 -4.41 5.32
C HIS A 42 6.30 -5.79 5.40
N ILE A 43 4.97 -5.79 5.26
CA ILE A 43 4.13 -6.99 5.24
C ILE A 43 3.55 -7.17 3.83
N THR A 44 3.65 -8.39 3.28
CA THR A 44 3.02 -8.71 1.99
C THR A 44 1.58 -9.19 2.22
N ILE A 45 0.61 -8.38 1.79
CA ILE A 45 -0.82 -8.68 1.88
C ILE A 45 -1.37 -8.94 0.49
N GLU A 46 -1.98 -10.11 0.29
CA GLU A 46 -2.78 -10.38 -0.90
C GLU A 46 -4.21 -9.91 -0.66
N VAL A 47 -4.73 -9.08 -1.57
CA VAL A 47 -6.08 -8.53 -1.53
C VAL A 47 -6.89 -9.01 -2.72
N GLU A 48 -8.15 -9.34 -2.48
CA GLU A 48 -9.12 -9.78 -3.48
C GLU A 48 -10.26 -8.77 -3.55
N TYR A 49 -10.46 -8.17 -4.72
CA TYR A 49 -11.40 -7.08 -4.90
C TYR A 49 -12.11 -7.15 -6.24
N GLU A 50 -13.33 -6.62 -6.26
CA GLU A 50 -14.14 -6.49 -7.48
C GLU A 50 -13.86 -5.17 -8.20
N LYS A 51 -14.38 -5.02 -9.42
CA LYS A 51 -14.23 -3.78 -10.19
C LYS A 51 -14.75 -2.55 -9.43
N GLU A 52 -15.80 -2.72 -8.63
CA GLU A 52 -16.44 -1.66 -7.86
C GLU A 52 -15.60 -1.23 -6.64
N GLN A 53 -14.69 -2.09 -6.17
CA GLN A 53 -13.81 -1.84 -5.03
C GLN A 53 -12.43 -1.32 -5.46
N ARG A 54 -12.23 -1.00 -6.74
CA ARG A 54 -10.95 -0.52 -7.28
C ARG A 54 -10.48 0.78 -6.63
N ASP A 55 -11.42 1.67 -6.33
CA ASP A 55 -11.09 2.97 -5.75
C ASP A 55 -10.46 2.81 -4.37
N ALA A 56 -10.95 1.87 -3.55
CA ALA A 56 -10.38 1.54 -2.26
C ALA A 56 -8.98 0.90 -2.36
N ILE A 57 -8.71 0.13 -3.42
CA ILE A 57 -7.36 -0.38 -3.67
C ILE A 57 -6.40 0.76 -4.02
N HIS A 58 -6.82 1.70 -4.87
CA HIS A 58 -5.99 2.86 -5.16
C HIS A 58 -5.74 3.71 -3.91
N GLU A 59 -6.74 3.92 -3.06
CA GLU A 59 -6.56 4.64 -1.79
C GLU A 59 -5.53 3.94 -0.88
N ALA A 60 -5.58 2.60 -0.77
CA ALA A 60 -4.58 1.85 -0.03
C ALA A 60 -3.17 1.99 -0.65
N GLU A 61 -3.07 2.04 -1.97
CA GLU A 61 -1.79 2.26 -2.68
C GLU A 61 -1.26 3.67 -2.51
N ASP A 62 -2.12 4.68 -2.54
CA ASP A 62 -1.76 6.08 -2.31
C ASP A 62 -1.17 6.25 -0.90
N ILE A 63 -1.77 5.63 0.13
CA ILE A 63 -1.22 5.63 1.49
C ILE A 63 0.19 5.02 1.56
N ILE A 64 0.44 3.95 0.81
CA ILE A 64 1.75 3.29 0.74
C ILE A 64 2.75 4.17 -0.02
N SER A 65 2.33 4.76 -1.13
CA SER A 65 3.17 5.65 -1.94
C SER A 65 3.57 6.90 -1.17
N ASP A 66 2.61 7.53 -0.48
CA ASP A 66 2.84 8.71 0.37
C ASP A 66 3.89 8.43 1.47
N TYR A 67 3.94 7.20 1.99
CA TYR A 67 4.97 6.79 2.95
C TYR A 67 6.36 6.78 2.31
N HIS A 68 6.48 6.23 1.10
CA HIS A 68 7.75 6.15 0.39
C HIS A 68 8.24 7.52 -0.10
N GLU A 69 7.35 8.39 -0.59
CA GLU A 69 7.72 9.75 -1.01
C GLU A 69 8.27 10.57 0.17
N ASN A 70 7.73 10.37 1.38
CA ASN A 70 8.16 11.07 2.58
C ASN A 70 9.50 10.56 3.17
N GLU A 71 10.07 9.48 2.61
CA GLU A 71 11.43 9.00 2.88
C GLU A 71 12.47 9.53 1.86
N GLU A 72 12.05 10.12 0.73
CA GLU A 72 12.92 10.63 -0.35
C GLU A 72 13.20 12.16 -0.28
N ASP A 73 12.91 12.84 0.82
CA ASP A 73 13.19 14.27 1.02
C ASP A 73 14.57 14.53 1.72
N GLU A 74 15.66 13.95 1.20
CA GLU A 74 17.05 14.25 1.60
C GLU A 74 18.00 14.56 0.43
N ASP A 75 17.52 15.10 -0.70
CA ASP A 75 18.41 15.63 -1.74
C ASP A 75 17.77 16.83 -2.49
N ASP A 76 17.94 18.05 -1.98
CA ASP A 76 18.25 19.21 -2.84
C ASP A 76 18.86 20.38 -2.04
N ASP A 77 19.69 21.18 -2.73
CA ASP A 77 20.33 22.47 -2.37
C ASP A 77 21.62 22.39 -1.51
N GLU A 78 22.85 22.73 -1.95
CA GLU A 78 23.34 23.66 -2.99
C GLU A 78 24.73 23.19 -3.51
N ASP A 79 24.87 22.98 -4.82
CA ASP A 79 26.17 23.00 -5.53
C ASP A 79 26.23 24.29 -6.35
N ASP A 80 26.63 25.39 -5.71
CA ASP A 80 27.05 26.62 -6.42
C ASP A 80 28.05 27.39 -5.54
N GLU A 81 29.35 27.19 -5.75
CA GLU A 81 30.42 28.21 -5.60
C GLU A 81 31.83 27.60 -5.89
N ASP A 82 32.30 27.69 -7.15
CA ASP A 82 33.58 28.31 -7.60
C ASP A 82 34.02 27.90 -9.03
#